data_AF-A0AAJ7TEP6-F1
#
_entry.id   AF-A0AAJ7TEP6-F1
#
_cell.length_a   1.000
_cell.length_b   1.000
_cell.length_c   1.000
_cell.angle_alpha   90.00
_cell.angle_beta   90.00
_cell.angle_gamma   90.00
#
_symmetry.space_group_name_H-M   'P 1'
#
loop_
_entity.id
_entity.type
_entity.pdbx_description
1 polymer ?
#
loop_
_entity_poly.entity_id
_entity_poly.type
_entity_poly.pdbx_seq_one_letter_code
_entity_poly.pdbx_strand_id
1 'polypeptide(L)'
;MIVKTMAASLRGGAVRLVLSGSLRRLSLERKLTATLLPCAPRLGHQATNGLRCLHTATMLLTKEGDEAEKSRGQHRPAEDTHGSAEHKSAESTERGEEMGSEYGGYDSEEEMKQRILMRALEFVPEFGWTNEALAEAATAEGLSPAVSGIFQKGAGDLVLHFVQDCNKRLSEQLTEENKLVQLGQAENKETDQFLRDAIEARLRMLIPYMDKWTQAMGILVMPQNLPESVTLLTALVDEICYQGGDRSTDFNWYTRRGMLAAIYNATELVMVQDKSHDFQDTWTFLENRIGNAMMAAQTAQQVKDTGEALVQGLVGAAVTLKNLTGMNQRN
;
A
#
# COMPACT_ATOMS: atom_id res chain seq x y z
N MET A 1 -32.80 -31.60 -50.84
CA MET A 1 -33.70 -30.42 -50.77
C MET A 1 -32.81 -29.17 -50.83
N ILE A 2 -32.51 -28.73 -52.05
CA ILE A 2 -32.94 -27.46 -52.67
C ILE A 2 -32.01 -26.28 -52.33
N VAL A 3 -31.33 -25.85 -53.40
CA VAL A 3 -30.53 -24.64 -53.63
C VAL A 3 -31.45 -23.45 -53.98
N LYS A 4 -31.09 -22.22 -53.59
CA LYS A 4 -31.41 -20.91 -54.22
C LYS A 4 -30.61 -19.83 -53.45
N THR A 5 -29.59 -19.13 -53.97
CA THR A 5 -29.44 -18.21 -55.12
C THR A 5 -30.17 -16.85 -54.97
N MET A 6 -29.35 -15.82 -54.75
CA MET A 6 -29.38 -14.38 -55.12
C MET A 6 -30.69 -13.58 -55.23
N ALA A 7 -30.68 -12.35 -54.68
CA ALA A 7 -30.93 -11.11 -55.45
C ALA A 7 -30.52 -9.85 -54.65
N ALA A 8 -29.76 -8.96 -55.31
CA ALA A 8 -29.47 -7.59 -54.91
C ALA A 8 -30.51 -6.63 -55.50
N SER A 9 -30.77 -5.48 -54.86
CA SER A 9 -31.07 -4.23 -55.57
C SER A 9 -30.98 -3.00 -54.67
N LEU A 10 -30.16 -2.05 -55.13
CA LEU A 10 -29.95 -0.70 -54.66
C LEU A 10 -31.18 0.20 -54.83
N ARG A 11 -31.29 1.23 -53.98
CA ARG A 11 -31.82 2.60 -54.19
C ARG A 11 -31.55 3.35 -52.88
N GLY A 12 -30.71 4.37 -52.76
CA GLY A 12 -30.65 5.59 -53.56
C GLY A 12 -31.51 6.67 -52.89
N GLY A 13 -30.91 7.53 -52.06
CA GLY A 13 -31.65 8.60 -51.37
C GLY A 13 -30.78 9.42 -50.42
N ALA A 14 -30.17 10.48 -50.95
CA ALA A 14 -29.53 11.53 -50.17
C ALA A 14 -30.59 12.36 -49.42
N VAL A 15 -30.36 12.61 -48.13
CA VAL A 15 -30.98 13.73 -47.40
C VAL A 15 -29.89 14.45 -46.63
N ARG A 16 -29.73 15.74 -46.97
CA ARG A 16 -28.83 16.71 -46.34
C ARG A 16 -29.72 17.80 -45.73
N LEU A 17 -29.70 17.97 -44.41
CA LEU A 17 -30.14 19.18 -43.69
C LEU A 17 -29.53 19.12 -42.27
N VAL A 18 -28.42 19.84 -42.02
CA VAL A 18 -28.33 21.20 -41.43
C VAL A 18 -28.51 21.21 -39.90
N LEU A 19 -27.37 21.40 -39.23
CA LEU A 19 -27.06 22.10 -37.98
C LEU A 19 -28.21 22.53 -37.04
N SER A 20 -28.18 22.03 -35.79
CA SER A 20 -28.24 22.90 -34.61
C SER A 20 -27.51 22.24 -33.43
N GLY A 21 -26.77 23.04 -32.67
CA GLY A 21 -25.84 22.58 -31.65
C GLY A 21 -26.48 22.26 -30.31
N SER A 22 -25.76 21.47 -29.50
CA SER A 22 -25.67 21.72 -28.06
C SER A 22 -24.50 20.95 -27.46
N LEU A 23 -23.61 21.68 -26.82
CA LEU A 23 -22.56 21.20 -25.93
C LEU A 23 -23.14 20.27 -24.86
N ARG A 24 -22.67 19.02 -24.78
CA ARG A 24 -22.52 18.30 -23.50
C ARG A 24 -21.29 17.40 -23.55
N ARG A 25 -20.16 17.92 -23.04
CA ARG A 25 -19.13 17.11 -22.38
C ARG A 25 -19.83 16.35 -21.26
N LEU A 26 -20.00 15.04 -21.41
CA LEU A 26 -20.35 14.14 -20.30
C LEU A 26 -19.26 13.09 -20.20
N SER A 27 -18.31 13.42 -19.32
CA SER A 27 -17.55 12.55 -18.44
C SER A 27 -17.67 11.05 -18.74
N LEU A 28 -16.63 10.54 -19.38
CA LEU A 28 -16.34 9.13 -19.57
C LEU A 28 -15.64 8.53 -18.32
N GLU A 29 -15.95 9.02 -17.11
CA GLU A 29 -15.22 8.65 -15.88
C GLU A 29 -16.05 7.83 -14.88
N ARG A 30 -17.22 7.31 -15.27
CA ARG A 30 -18.05 6.49 -14.37
C ARG A 30 -18.29 5.04 -14.81
N LYS A 31 -17.54 4.54 -15.79
CA LYS A 31 -17.71 3.16 -16.29
C LYS A 31 -16.54 2.22 -16.06
N LEU A 32 -15.46 2.66 -15.43
CA LEU A 32 -14.31 1.78 -15.11
C LEU A 32 -14.29 1.28 -13.65
N THR A 33 -15.14 1.79 -12.77
CA THR A 33 -15.21 1.36 -11.35
C THR A 33 -16.21 0.23 -11.07
N ALA A 34 -16.88 -0.32 -12.09
CA ALA A 34 -17.98 -1.29 -11.88
C ALA A 34 -17.62 -2.77 -12.19
N THR A 35 -16.36 -3.10 -12.47
CA THR A 35 -15.99 -4.44 -12.96
C THR A 35 -15.01 -5.21 -12.05
N LEU A 36 -15.02 -4.97 -10.73
CA LEU A 36 -14.19 -5.74 -9.78
C LEU A 36 -14.92 -6.41 -8.61
N LEU A 37 -16.25 -6.34 -8.52
CA LEU A 37 -16.98 -7.17 -7.56
C LEU A 37 -18.23 -7.78 -8.18
N PRO A 38 -18.20 -9.09 -8.44
CA PRO A 38 -19.38 -9.89 -8.14
C PRO A 38 -18.99 -11.20 -7.45
N CYS A 39 -18.88 -11.17 -6.13
CA CYS A 39 -19.27 -12.25 -5.22
C CYS A 39 -18.99 -11.82 -3.78
N ALA A 40 -20.03 -11.31 -3.11
CA ALA A 40 -20.01 -11.15 -1.66
C ALA A 40 -20.91 -12.24 -1.05
N PRO A 41 -20.42 -13.12 -0.17
CA PRO A 41 -21.30 -13.90 0.69
C PRO A 41 -21.98 -12.95 1.69
N ARG A 42 -23.20 -13.29 2.13
CA ARG A 42 -23.97 -12.49 3.10
C ARG A 42 -23.22 -12.37 4.42
N LEU A 43 -22.56 -11.22 4.63
CA LEU A 43 -21.95 -10.82 5.90
C LEU A 43 -22.96 -10.01 6.73
N GLY A 44 -23.03 -10.32 8.03
CA GLY A 44 -23.96 -9.69 8.98
C GLY A 44 -23.68 -8.20 9.24
N HIS A 45 -24.67 -7.53 9.86
CA HIS A 45 -24.77 -6.07 9.98
C HIS A 45 -23.61 -5.37 10.72
N GLN A 46 -22.76 -6.09 11.46
CA GLN A 46 -21.58 -5.52 12.14
C GLN A 46 -20.36 -5.39 11.23
N ALA A 47 -20.23 -6.22 10.19
CA ALA A 47 -19.09 -6.19 9.25
C ALA A 47 -19.19 -5.05 8.22
N THR A 48 -20.39 -4.49 8.00
CA THR A 48 -20.63 -3.47 6.97
C THR A 48 -20.03 -2.10 7.33
N ASN A 49 -19.80 -1.82 8.61
CA ASN A 49 -19.23 -0.55 9.05
C ASN A 49 -17.69 -0.55 8.92
N GLY A 50 -17.03 -1.68 9.22
CA GLY A 50 -15.58 -1.84 9.02
C GLY A 50 -15.17 -1.73 7.55
N LEU A 51 -15.93 -2.35 6.64
CA LEU A 51 -15.68 -2.24 5.18
C LEU A 51 -15.84 -0.81 4.65
N ARG A 52 -16.76 -0.01 5.20
CA ARG A 52 -16.96 1.40 4.80
C ARG A 52 -15.82 2.29 5.28
N CYS A 53 -15.26 2.01 6.45
CA CYS A 53 -14.09 2.73 6.97
C CYS A 53 -12.82 2.40 6.17
N LEU A 54 -12.60 1.12 5.84
CA LEU A 54 -11.47 0.70 5.00
C LEU A 54 -11.55 1.28 3.59
N HIS A 55 -12.74 1.33 2.99
CA HIS A 55 -12.94 2.01 1.70
C HIS A 55 -12.64 3.53 1.79
N THR A 56 -12.97 4.16 2.92
CA THR A 56 -12.61 5.58 3.16
C THR A 56 -11.10 5.76 3.31
N ALA A 57 -10.40 4.84 3.99
CA ALA A 57 -8.95 4.85 4.12
C ALA A 57 -8.24 4.63 2.76
N THR A 58 -8.70 3.67 1.95
CA THR A 58 -8.21 3.48 0.56
C THR A 58 -8.45 4.73 -0.28
N MET A 59 -9.61 5.38 -0.16
CA MET A 59 -9.91 6.64 -0.85
C MET A 59 -9.05 7.83 -0.38
N LEU A 60 -8.68 7.88 0.90
CA LEU A 60 -7.78 8.90 1.44
C LEU A 60 -6.36 8.73 0.88
N LEU A 61 -5.87 7.49 0.75
CA LEU A 61 -4.59 7.19 0.11
C LEU A 61 -4.55 7.64 -1.36
N THR A 62 -5.67 7.56 -2.09
CA THR A 62 -5.75 8.10 -3.46
C THR A 62 -5.83 9.63 -3.51
N LYS A 63 -6.37 10.27 -2.46
CA LYS A 63 -6.62 11.72 -2.43
C LYS A 63 -5.39 12.53 -1.99
N GLU A 64 -4.56 12.03 -1.08
CA GLU A 64 -3.31 12.72 -0.68
C GLU A 64 -2.27 12.73 -1.81
N GLY A 65 -2.28 11.73 -2.70
CA GLY A 65 -1.44 11.70 -3.90
C GLY A 65 -1.73 12.86 -4.87
N ASP A 66 -3.01 13.21 -5.07
CA ASP A 66 -3.44 14.31 -5.93
C ASP A 66 -3.04 15.71 -5.39
N GLU A 67 -2.95 15.88 -4.06
CA GLU A 67 -2.59 17.17 -3.45
C GLU A 67 -1.07 17.39 -3.38
N ALA A 68 -0.28 16.33 -3.18
CA ALA A 68 1.19 16.42 -3.17
C ALA A 68 1.77 16.84 -4.54
N GLU A 69 1.10 16.50 -5.65
CA GLU A 69 1.55 16.84 -7.01
C GLU A 69 1.26 18.31 -7.38
N LYS A 70 0.27 18.95 -6.74
CA LYS A 70 -0.08 20.36 -6.99
C LYS A 70 0.93 21.35 -6.39
N SER A 71 1.70 20.94 -5.38
CA SER A 71 2.67 21.81 -4.70
C SER A 71 4.09 21.75 -5.29
N ARG A 72 4.42 20.71 -6.08
CA ARG A 72 5.80 20.46 -6.55
C ARG A 72 6.14 21.09 -7.91
N GLY A 73 5.19 21.78 -8.55
CA GLY A 73 5.33 22.34 -9.90
C GLY A 73 5.89 23.76 -10.03
N GLN A 74 6.31 24.44 -8.94
CA GLN A 74 6.75 25.83 -9.02
C GLN A 74 8.01 26.11 -8.17
N HIS A 75 9.18 25.79 -8.71
CA HIS A 75 10.42 26.46 -8.30
C HIS A 75 11.38 26.64 -9.48
N ARG A 76 11.59 27.90 -9.88
CA ARG A 76 12.67 28.34 -10.78
C ARG A 76 13.94 28.58 -9.96
N PRO A 77 15.14 28.39 -10.54
CA PRO A 77 16.38 28.76 -9.87
C PRO A 77 16.62 30.27 -10.00
N ALA A 78 17.10 30.90 -8.93
CA ALA A 78 17.65 32.24 -8.95
C ALA A 78 19.15 32.16 -8.64
N GLU A 79 19.96 32.64 -9.58
CA GLU A 79 21.34 33.05 -9.37
C GLU A 79 21.34 34.36 -8.57
N ASP A 80 22.20 34.50 -7.56
CA ASP A 80 23.30 35.48 -7.57
C ASP A 80 23.99 35.70 -6.21
N THR A 81 25.29 35.94 -6.34
CA THR A 81 26.20 36.77 -5.51
C THR A 81 26.88 36.26 -4.23
N HIS A 82 28.22 36.18 -4.37
CA HIS A 82 29.24 36.29 -3.34
C HIS A 82 29.06 37.48 -2.39
N GLY A 83 29.38 37.25 -1.11
CA GLY A 83 29.68 38.28 -0.12
C GLY A 83 30.42 37.67 1.07
N SER A 84 31.72 37.97 1.19
CA SER A 84 32.61 37.55 2.28
C SER A 84 32.24 38.18 3.63
N ALA A 85 32.36 37.42 4.72
CA ALA A 85 32.74 37.96 6.02
C ALA A 85 33.38 36.86 6.89
N GLU A 86 34.61 37.11 7.31
CA GLU A 86 35.41 36.32 8.23
C GLU A 86 34.82 36.34 9.65
N HIS A 87 34.92 35.23 10.39
CA HIS A 87 35.16 35.27 11.83
C HIS A 87 35.98 34.06 12.28
N LYS A 88 37.01 34.36 13.06
CA LYS A 88 38.14 33.51 13.44
C LYS A 88 38.02 33.09 14.91
N SER A 89 38.51 31.89 15.21
CA SER A 89 38.99 31.38 16.52
C SER A 89 37.91 30.91 17.51
N ALA A 90 38.08 29.88 18.33
CA ALA A 90 39.29 29.13 18.70
C ALA A 90 38.96 27.68 19.07
N GLU A 91 39.88 26.80 18.69
CA GLU A 91 39.97 25.39 19.06
C GLU A 91 40.71 25.27 20.40
N SER A 92 40.22 24.41 21.29
CA SER A 92 40.89 24.05 22.54
C SER A 92 40.63 22.58 22.82
N THR A 93 41.60 21.78 22.44
CA THR A 93 41.72 20.36 22.78
C THR A 93 42.35 20.25 24.15
N GLU A 94 41.62 19.81 25.17
CA GLU A 94 42.22 19.20 26.35
C GLU A 94 41.52 17.89 26.71
N ARG A 95 42.38 16.87 26.81
CA ARG A 95 42.17 15.47 27.12
C ARG A 95 42.09 15.34 28.65
N GLY A 96 41.04 14.69 29.14
CA GLY A 96 40.87 14.39 30.55
C GLY A 96 39.91 13.21 30.78
N GLU A 97 40.51 12.04 31.00
CA GLU A 97 40.06 11.00 31.93
C GLU A 97 38.87 10.10 31.53
N GLU A 98 39.23 8.89 31.10
CA GLU A 98 38.42 7.67 31.23
C GLU A 98 38.12 7.43 32.72
N MET A 99 37.00 7.96 33.19
CA MET A 99 36.43 7.63 34.50
C MET A 99 35.18 6.78 34.24
N GLY A 100 35.26 5.51 34.63
CA GLY A 100 34.23 4.51 34.39
C GLY A 100 32.84 5.00 34.80
N SER A 101 31.94 5.10 33.83
CA SER A 101 30.53 5.36 34.08
C SER A 101 29.83 4.05 34.40
N GLU A 102 30.05 3.51 35.60
CA GLU A 102 29.03 2.71 36.27
C GLU A 102 28.04 3.68 36.95
N TYR A 103 27.43 4.55 36.14
CA TYR A 103 26.24 5.29 36.51
C TYR A 103 25.08 4.49 35.94
N GLY A 104 24.29 3.85 36.80
CA GLY A 104 23.10 3.09 36.41
C GLY A 104 22.30 3.91 35.41
N GLY A 105 22.21 3.40 34.18
CA GLY A 105 21.48 4.05 33.12
C GLY A 105 20.04 4.23 33.57
N TYR A 106 19.61 5.47 33.74
CA TYR A 106 18.20 5.75 33.88
C TYR A 106 17.56 5.31 32.57
N ASP A 107 16.73 4.27 32.64
CA ASP A 107 15.82 3.94 31.55
C ASP A 107 15.06 5.20 31.15
N SER A 108 15.14 5.54 29.88
CA SER A 108 14.26 6.56 29.35
C SER A 108 12.80 6.11 29.51
N GLU A 109 11.89 7.07 29.63
CA GLU A 109 10.45 6.78 29.71
C GLU A 109 9.99 5.91 28.53
N GLU A 110 10.59 6.10 27.36
CA GLU A 110 10.29 5.36 26.14
C GLU A 110 10.77 3.90 26.19
N GLU A 111 11.95 3.63 26.73
CA GLU A 111 12.44 2.26 26.93
C GLU A 111 11.57 1.50 27.95
N MET A 112 11.13 2.19 29.01
CA MET A 112 10.17 1.63 29.96
C MET A 112 8.82 1.31 29.31
N LYS A 113 8.26 2.23 28.49
CA LYS A 113 7.03 1.98 27.73
C LYS A 113 7.18 0.77 26.82
N GLN A 114 8.28 0.69 26.07
CA GLN A 114 8.53 -0.44 25.16
C GLN A 114 8.59 -1.77 25.89
N ARG A 115 9.25 -1.85 27.05
CA ARG A 115 9.27 -3.08 27.84
C ARG A 115 7.89 -3.49 28.32
N ILE A 116 7.10 -2.55 28.84
CA ILE A 116 5.74 -2.85 29.30
C ILE A 116 4.87 -3.31 28.13
N LEU A 117 4.95 -2.64 26.97
CA LEU A 117 4.18 -3.00 25.78
C LEU A 117 4.56 -4.40 25.26
N MET A 118 5.86 -4.70 25.21
CA MET A 118 6.36 -6.02 24.82
C MET A 118 5.89 -7.11 25.80
N ARG A 119 5.98 -6.85 27.11
CA ARG A 119 5.51 -7.76 28.16
C ARG A 119 3.99 -7.97 28.11
N ALA A 120 3.23 -6.93 27.76
CA ALA A 120 1.77 -6.99 27.65
C ALA A 120 1.27 -7.95 26.57
N LEU A 121 2.07 -8.21 25.52
CA LEU A 121 1.71 -9.18 24.49
C LEU A 121 1.51 -10.60 25.03
N GLU A 122 2.12 -10.97 26.15
CA GLU A 122 1.90 -12.29 26.77
C GLU A 122 0.52 -12.41 27.44
N PHE A 123 -0.06 -11.28 27.84
CA PHE A 123 -1.34 -11.21 28.53
C PHE A 123 -2.53 -11.00 27.58
N VAL A 124 -2.27 -10.62 26.32
CA VAL A 124 -3.31 -10.41 25.29
C VAL A 124 -4.21 -11.63 25.06
N PRO A 125 -3.73 -12.89 25.03
CA PRO A 125 -4.62 -14.05 24.83
C PRO A 125 -5.69 -14.18 25.94
N GLU A 126 -5.35 -13.80 27.17
CA GLU A 126 -6.24 -13.90 28.33
C GLU A 126 -7.13 -12.65 28.47
N PHE A 127 -6.53 -11.47 28.53
CA PHE A 127 -7.23 -10.21 28.83
C PHE A 127 -7.73 -9.49 27.56
N GLY A 128 -7.18 -9.81 26.39
CA GLY A 128 -7.44 -9.11 25.14
C GLY A 128 -6.59 -7.85 24.97
N TRP A 129 -6.93 -7.06 23.96
CA TRP A 129 -6.27 -5.78 23.68
C TRP A 129 -6.87 -4.68 24.57
N THR A 130 -6.50 -4.67 25.85
CA THR A 130 -7.11 -3.81 26.88
C THR A 130 -6.09 -3.17 27.82
N ASN A 131 -6.55 -2.22 28.64
CA ASN A 131 -5.70 -1.59 29.65
C ASN A 131 -5.38 -2.55 30.81
N GLU A 132 -6.22 -3.55 31.04
CA GLU A 132 -5.96 -4.62 32.02
C GLU A 132 -4.71 -5.43 31.62
N ALA A 133 -4.53 -5.76 30.34
CA ALA A 133 -3.32 -6.41 29.86
C ALA A 133 -2.05 -5.57 30.13
N LEU A 134 -2.14 -4.24 30.01
CA LEU A 134 -1.05 -3.31 30.33
C LEU A 134 -0.78 -3.25 31.84
N ALA A 135 -1.82 -3.30 32.66
CA ALA A 135 -1.70 -3.28 34.12
C ALA A 135 -1.06 -4.58 34.66
N GLU A 136 -1.42 -5.73 34.10
CA GLU A 136 -0.80 -7.02 34.42
C GLU A 136 0.66 -7.07 33.96
N ALA A 137 0.96 -6.53 32.77
CA ALA A 137 2.34 -6.39 32.29
C ALA A 137 3.20 -5.52 33.20
N ALA A 138 2.68 -4.38 33.66
CA ALA A 138 3.37 -3.52 34.61
C ALA A 138 3.63 -4.26 35.93
N THR A 139 2.66 -5.02 36.43
CA THR A 139 2.81 -5.83 37.65
C THR A 139 3.87 -6.92 37.48
N ALA A 140 3.91 -7.57 36.32
CA ALA A 140 4.92 -8.58 35.99
C ALA A 140 6.34 -8.02 35.91
N GLU A 141 6.49 -6.75 35.50
CA GLU A 141 7.75 -5.99 35.52
C GLU A 141 8.09 -5.41 36.91
N GLY A 142 7.29 -5.69 37.94
CA GLY A 142 7.48 -5.18 39.30
C GLY A 142 7.11 -3.71 39.48
N LEU A 143 6.34 -3.13 38.55
CA LEU A 143 5.84 -1.77 38.57
C LEU A 143 4.40 -1.71 39.12
N SER A 144 3.97 -0.51 39.51
CA SER A 144 2.57 -0.30 39.91
C SER A 144 1.63 -0.44 38.70
N PRO A 145 0.45 -1.07 38.84
CA PRO A 145 -0.58 -1.09 37.78
C PRO A 145 -0.97 0.31 37.27
N ALA A 146 -0.84 1.34 38.12
CA ALA A 146 -1.11 2.73 37.77
C ALA A 146 -0.20 3.27 36.65
N VAL A 147 0.95 2.62 36.39
CA VAL A 147 1.85 2.97 35.28
C VAL A 147 1.17 2.78 33.93
N SER A 148 0.16 1.91 33.81
CA SER A 148 -0.68 1.82 32.60
C SER A 148 -1.30 3.17 32.17
N GLY A 149 -1.41 4.15 33.08
CA GLY A 149 -1.89 5.49 32.77
C GLY A 149 -0.92 6.36 31.93
N ILE A 150 0.32 5.92 31.73
CA ILE A 150 1.28 6.64 30.85
C ILE A 150 0.94 6.50 29.36
N PHE A 151 0.14 5.49 28.99
CA PHE A 151 -0.28 5.23 27.62
C PHE A 151 -1.49 6.10 27.26
N GLN A 152 -1.26 7.14 26.45
CA GLN A 152 -2.29 8.14 26.12
C GLN A 152 -3.47 7.52 25.36
N LYS A 153 -3.21 6.52 24.51
CA LYS A 153 -4.25 5.81 23.75
C LYS A 153 -4.62 4.47 24.40
N GLY A 154 -4.01 4.14 25.55
CA GLY A 154 -4.21 2.90 26.29
C GLY A 154 -3.96 1.67 25.41
N ALA A 155 -4.97 0.81 25.28
CA ALA A 155 -4.96 -0.34 24.38
C ALA A 155 -4.61 0.00 22.91
N GLY A 156 -4.83 1.23 22.45
CA GLY A 156 -4.39 1.68 21.13
C GLY A 156 -2.87 1.60 20.96
N ASP A 157 -2.11 2.08 21.96
CA ASP A 157 -0.65 2.06 21.95
C ASP A 157 -0.12 0.61 21.94
N LEU A 158 -0.81 -0.31 22.63
CA LEU A 158 -0.51 -1.74 22.62
C LEU A 158 -0.66 -2.37 21.23
N VAL A 159 -1.79 -2.14 20.56
CA VAL A 159 -2.03 -2.70 19.22
C VAL A 159 -1.06 -2.09 18.19
N LEU A 160 -0.83 -0.78 18.25
CA LEU A 160 0.09 -0.09 17.35
C LEU A 160 1.53 -0.59 17.52
N HIS A 161 1.97 -0.79 18.77
CA HIS A 161 3.27 -1.39 19.07
C HIS A 161 3.40 -2.79 18.47
N PHE A 162 2.39 -3.64 18.63
CA PHE A 162 2.40 -4.98 18.04
C PHE A 162 2.48 -4.96 16.51
N VAL A 163 1.72 -4.08 15.85
CA VAL A 163 1.76 -3.93 14.40
C VAL A 163 3.15 -3.48 13.94
N GLN A 164 3.75 -2.52 14.65
CA GLN A 164 5.10 -2.04 14.39
C GLN A 164 6.16 -3.13 14.57
N ASP A 165 6.08 -3.93 15.63
CA ASP A 165 6.97 -5.07 15.87
C ASP A 165 6.88 -6.11 14.75
N CYS A 166 5.65 -6.48 14.34
CA CYS A 166 5.46 -7.40 13.23
C CYS A 166 6.05 -6.87 11.92
N ASN A 167 5.88 -5.58 11.63
CA ASN A 167 6.44 -4.97 10.43
C ASN A 167 7.97 -4.96 10.47
N LYS A 168 8.57 -4.67 11.63
CA LYS A 168 10.02 -4.71 11.84
C LYS A 168 10.56 -6.13 11.62
N ARG A 169 9.95 -7.13 12.25
CA ARG A 169 10.34 -8.54 12.10
C ARG A 169 10.21 -9.03 10.66
N LEU A 170 9.18 -8.59 9.94
CA LEU A 170 9.05 -8.90 8.51
C LEU A 170 10.19 -8.27 7.70
N SER A 171 10.51 -7.00 7.92
CA SER A 171 11.61 -6.32 7.24
C SER A 171 12.94 -7.03 7.48
N GLU A 172 13.21 -7.46 8.71
CA GLU A 172 14.40 -8.24 9.07
C GLU A 172 14.43 -9.59 8.33
N GLN A 173 13.31 -10.31 8.30
CA GLN A 173 13.17 -11.58 7.56
C GLN A 173 13.42 -11.40 6.06
N LEU A 174 12.74 -10.45 5.41
CA LEU A 174 12.89 -10.19 3.99
C LEU A 174 14.30 -9.72 3.62
N THR A 175 14.92 -8.90 4.48
CA THR A 175 16.31 -8.46 4.31
C THR A 175 17.27 -9.64 4.35
N GLU A 176 17.07 -10.58 5.28
CA GLU A 176 17.91 -11.77 5.38
C GLU A 176 17.73 -12.70 4.17
N GLU A 177 16.48 -12.93 3.73
CA GLU A 177 16.20 -13.68 2.49
C GLU A 177 16.89 -13.04 1.28
N ASN A 178 16.82 -11.73 1.14
CA ASN A 178 17.47 -11.01 0.04
C ASN A 178 19.00 -11.07 0.09
N LYS A 179 19.61 -11.11 1.29
CA LYS A 179 21.06 -11.36 1.41
C LYS A 179 21.43 -12.75 0.92
N LEU A 180 20.65 -13.78 1.24
CA LEU A 180 20.91 -15.15 0.78
C LEU A 180 20.85 -15.25 -0.74
N VAL A 181 19.91 -14.54 -1.39
CA VAL A 181 19.86 -14.43 -2.85
C VAL A 181 21.10 -13.73 -3.41
N GLN A 182 21.56 -12.64 -2.80
CA GLN A 182 22.78 -11.92 -3.23
C GLN A 182 24.05 -12.76 -3.08
N LEU A 183 24.10 -13.63 -2.06
CA LEU A 183 25.21 -14.56 -1.83
C LEU A 183 25.14 -15.81 -2.74
N GLY A 184 24.11 -15.93 -3.59
CA GLY A 184 23.90 -17.09 -4.46
C GLY A 184 23.48 -18.36 -3.72
N GLN A 185 23.01 -18.23 -2.48
CA GLN A 185 22.57 -19.34 -1.62
C GLN A 185 21.07 -19.62 -1.76
N ALA A 186 20.31 -18.71 -2.37
CA ALA A 186 18.89 -18.85 -2.68
C ALA A 186 18.60 -18.35 -4.10
N GLU A 187 17.57 -18.91 -4.73
CA GLU A 187 17.09 -18.45 -6.03
C GLU A 187 16.24 -17.19 -5.90
N ASN A 188 16.26 -16.34 -6.93
CA ASN A 188 15.37 -15.19 -7.00
C ASN A 188 13.95 -15.67 -7.32
N LYS A 189 13.00 -15.34 -6.45
CA LYS A 189 11.59 -15.71 -6.62
C LYS A 189 10.91 -14.82 -7.66
N GLU A 190 9.94 -15.36 -8.38
CA GLU A 190 9.04 -14.52 -9.18
C GLU A 190 8.28 -13.55 -8.27
N THR A 191 7.90 -12.38 -8.80
CA THR A 191 7.31 -11.29 -8.01
C THR A 191 6.01 -11.71 -7.32
N ASP A 192 5.17 -12.50 -7.98
CA ASP A 192 3.92 -13.03 -7.42
C ASP A 192 4.16 -13.99 -6.25
N GLN A 193 5.12 -14.90 -6.41
CA GLN A 193 5.56 -15.82 -5.37
C GLN A 193 6.14 -15.06 -4.17
N PHE A 194 6.99 -14.07 -4.42
CA PHE A 194 7.55 -13.21 -3.38
C PHE A 194 6.46 -12.47 -2.59
N LEU A 195 5.50 -11.85 -3.29
CA LEU A 195 4.40 -11.12 -2.65
C LEU A 195 3.52 -12.04 -1.80
N ARG A 196 3.27 -13.26 -2.27
CA ARG A 196 2.51 -14.27 -1.53
C ARG A 196 3.22 -14.65 -0.24
N ASP A 197 4.50 -15.00 -0.33
CA ASP A 197 5.31 -15.42 0.81
C ASP A 197 5.44 -14.31 1.85
N ALA A 198 5.67 -13.06 1.41
CA ALA A 198 5.79 -11.91 2.32
C ALA A 198 4.48 -11.61 3.07
N ILE A 199 3.34 -11.61 2.38
CA ILE A 199 2.04 -11.39 3.02
C ILE A 199 1.70 -12.56 3.96
N GLU A 200 1.92 -13.80 3.53
CA GLU A 200 1.71 -14.98 4.36
C GLU A 200 2.56 -14.92 5.63
N ALA A 201 3.87 -14.63 5.50
CA ALA A 201 4.77 -14.48 6.64
C ALA A 201 4.27 -13.42 7.62
N ARG A 202 3.82 -12.26 7.12
CA ARG A 202 3.27 -11.19 7.94
C ARG A 202 1.98 -11.56 8.66
N LEU A 203 1.06 -12.26 7.98
CA LEU A 203 -0.22 -12.67 8.53
C LEU A 203 -0.07 -13.83 9.52
N ARG A 204 0.90 -14.72 9.31
CA ARG A 204 1.22 -15.80 10.27
C ARG A 204 1.65 -15.27 11.64
N MET A 205 2.18 -14.05 11.72
CA MET A 205 2.50 -13.41 13.00
C MET A 205 1.26 -13.10 13.85
N LEU A 206 0.07 -13.07 13.25
CA LEU A 206 -1.21 -12.84 13.95
C LEU A 206 -1.77 -14.10 14.62
N ILE A 207 -1.32 -15.30 14.20
CA ILE A 207 -1.85 -16.60 14.64
C ILE A 207 -1.97 -16.72 16.18
N PRO A 208 -0.97 -16.32 16.99
CA PRO A 208 -1.06 -16.41 18.45
C PRO A 208 -2.18 -15.54 19.06
N TYR A 209 -2.68 -14.55 18.34
CA TYR A 209 -3.62 -13.53 18.81
C TYR A 209 -4.96 -13.54 18.07
N MET A 210 -5.22 -14.54 17.22
CA MET A 210 -6.36 -14.58 16.31
C MET A 210 -7.71 -14.42 17.00
N ASP A 211 -7.89 -15.05 18.17
CA ASP A 211 -9.15 -15.01 18.93
C ASP A 211 -9.54 -13.57 19.35
N LYS A 212 -8.55 -12.69 19.52
CA LYS A 212 -8.74 -11.29 19.93
C LYS A 212 -8.41 -10.32 18.79
N TRP A 213 -8.02 -10.79 17.61
CA TRP A 213 -7.58 -9.90 16.54
C TRP A 213 -8.71 -8.99 16.02
N THR A 214 -9.95 -9.47 16.00
CA THR A 214 -11.13 -8.63 15.68
C THR A 214 -11.24 -7.38 16.56
N GLN A 215 -10.90 -7.50 17.85
CA GLN A 215 -10.87 -6.38 18.79
C GLN A 215 -9.76 -5.39 18.41
N ALA A 216 -8.56 -5.88 18.11
CA ALA A 216 -7.44 -5.04 17.65
C ALA A 216 -7.79 -4.27 16.36
N MET A 217 -8.40 -4.93 15.37
CA MET A 217 -8.85 -4.26 14.14
C MET A 217 -9.84 -3.13 14.45
N GLY A 218 -10.78 -3.35 15.38
CA GLY A 218 -11.70 -2.31 15.83
C GLY A 218 -10.99 -1.11 16.46
N ILE A 219 -9.94 -1.37 17.25
CA ILE A 219 -9.12 -0.34 17.90
C ILE A 219 -8.33 0.47 16.87
N LEU A 220 -7.72 -0.17 15.87
CA LEU A 220 -6.92 0.48 14.83
C LEU A 220 -7.75 1.46 13.97
N VAL A 221 -9.02 1.14 13.73
CA VAL A 221 -9.92 1.97 12.90
C VAL A 221 -10.50 3.16 13.67
N MET A 222 -10.31 3.25 15.00
CA MET A 222 -10.78 4.40 15.77
C MET A 222 -10.07 5.70 15.34
N PRO A 223 -10.76 6.86 15.33
CA PRO A 223 -10.20 8.11 14.81
C PRO A 223 -8.85 8.53 15.41
N GLN A 224 -8.62 8.25 16.70
CA GLN A 224 -7.37 8.57 17.40
C GLN A 224 -6.18 7.66 17.02
N ASN A 225 -6.45 6.46 16.48
CA ASN A 225 -5.44 5.48 16.10
C ASN A 225 -5.26 5.39 14.58
N LEU A 226 -6.27 5.79 13.82
CA LEU A 226 -6.34 5.61 12.38
C LEU A 226 -5.16 6.23 11.62
N PRO A 227 -4.71 7.47 11.90
CA PRO A 227 -3.58 8.06 11.16
C PRO A 227 -2.31 7.21 11.27
N GLU A 228 -1.97 6.79 12.48
CA GLU A 228 -0.77 5.99 12.75
C GLU A 228 -0.90 4.57 12.18
N SER A 229 -2.09 3.97 12.29
CA SER A 229 -2.39 2.66 11.70
C SER A 229 -2.21 2.66 10.18
N VAL A 230 -2.65 3.74 9.52
CA VAL A 230 -2.46 3.91 8.07
C VAL A 230 -0.98 4.11 7.73
N THR A 231 -0.23 4.88 8.51
CA THR A 231 1.22 5.03 8.33
C THR A 231 1.96 3.70 8.45
N LEU A 232 1.59 2.85 9.42
CA LEU A 232 2.17 1.53 9.57
C LEU A 232 1.82 0.60 8.40
N LEU A 233 0.59 0.67 7.89
CA LEU A 233 0.17 -0.11 6.72
C LEU A 233 0.91 0.35 5.44
N THR A 234 1.05 1.65 5.21
CA THR A 234 1.76 2.16 4.03
C THR A 234 3.25 1.83 4.09
N ALA A 235 3.87 1.93 5.27
CA ALA A 235 5.26 1.52 5.48
C ALA A 235 5.46 0.01 5.23
N LEU A 236 4.56 -0.85 5.71
CA LEU A 236 4.59 -2.29 5.44
C LEU A 236 4.56 -2.60 3.95
N VAL A 237 3.61 -1.98 3.24
CA VAL A 237 3.42 -2.18 1.81
C VAL A 237 4.61 -1.65 1.00
N ASP A 238 5.16 -0.50 1.41
CA ASP A 238 6.37 0.08 0.81
C ASP A 238 7.57 -0.86 0.95
N GLU A 239 7.77 -1.40 2.16
CA GLU A 239 8.84 -2.35 2.47
C GLU A 239 8.72 -3.64 1.64
N ILE A 240 7.53 -4.24 1.56
CA ILE A 240 7.30 -5.44 0.73
C ILE A 240 7.60 -5.14 -0.74
N CYS A 241 7.12 -4.01 -1.27
CA CYS A 241 7.41 -3.62 -2.66
C CYS A 241 8.91 -3.39 -2.89
N TYR A 242 9.60 -2.73 -1.95
CA TYR A 242 11.02 -2.45 -2.03
C TYR A 242 11.85 -3.73 -2.06
N GLN A 243 11.55 -4.66 -1.16
CA GLN A 243 12.23 -5.96 -1.05
C GLN A 243 11.90 -6.88 -2.23
N GLY A 244 10.70 -6.75 -2.81
CA GLY A 244 10.30 -7.45 -4.04
C GLY A 244 10.90 -6.88 -5.32
N GLY A 245 11.81 -5.89 -5.22
CA GLY A 245 12.53 -5.33 -6.34
C GLY A 245 11.74 -4.32 -7.18
N ASP A 246 10.59 -3.82 -6.70
CA ASP A 246 9.86 -2.78 -7.41
C ASP A 246 10.67 -1.47 -7.41
N ARG A 247 11.03 -1.00 -8.61
CA ARG A 247 11.73 0.28 -8.85
C ARG A 247 10.82 1.32 -9.52
N SER A 248 9.51 1.08 -9.56
CA SER A 248 8.55 2.01 -10.16
C SER A 248 8.54 3.35 -9.42
N THR A 249 8.63 4.48 -10.13
CA THR A 249 8.62 5.84 -9.53
C THR A 249 7.40 6.68 -9.90
N ASP A 250 6.55 6.18 -10.80
CA ASP A 250 5.48 6.97 -11.44
C ASP A 250 4.08 6.56 -10.93
N PHE A 251 2.99 6.85 -11.66
CA PHE A 251 1.61 6.44 -11.34
C PHE A 251 1.44 4.94 -10.98
N ASN A 252 2.33 4.11 -11.52
CA ASN A 252 2.45 2.68 -11.21
C ASN A 252 2.80 2.42 -9.73
N TRP A 253 3.56 3.31 -9.07
CA TRP A 253 3.92 3.26 -7.65
C TRP A 253 2.69 3.29 -6.74
N TYR A 254 1.81 4.29 -6.95
CA TYR A 254 0.57 4.45 -6.16
C TYR A 254 -0.40 3.31 -6.41
N THR A 255 -0.54 2.90 -7.68
CA THR A 255 -1.45 1.81 -8.05
C THR A 255 -1.02 0.49 -7.42
N ARG A 256 0.29 0.16 -7.44
CA ARG A 256 0.83 -1.06 -6.83
C ARG A 256 0.65 -1.07 -5.32
N ARG A 257 0.96 0.03 -4.64
CA ARG A 257 0.82 0.13 -3.18
C ARG A 257 -0.64 0.09 -2.75
N GLY A 258 -1.52 0.81 -3.44
CA GLY A 258 -2.96 0.77 -3.18
C GLY A 258 -3.55 -0.63 -3.38
N MET A 259 -3.13 -1.32 -4.45
CA MET A 259 -3.53 -2.70 -4.74
C MET A 259 -3.02 -3.67 -3.67
N LEU A 260 -1.74 -3.60 -3.31
CA LEU A 260 -1.13 -4.49 -2.32
C LEU A 260 -1.72 -4.28 -0.92
N ALA A 261 -1.97 -3.03 -0.51
CA ALA A 261 -2.69 -2.69 0.71
C ALA A 261 -4.11 -3.27 0.73
N ALA A 262 -4.81 -3.21 -0.41
CA ALA A 262 -6.15 -3.79 -0.54
C ALA A 262 -6.13 -5.33 -0.45
N ILE A 263 -5.14 -5.99 -1.06
CA ILE A 263 -4.94 -7.44 -0.96
C ILE A 263 -4.66 -7.85 0.49
N TYR A 264 -3.74 -7.16 1.16
CA TYR A 264 -3.41 -7.43 2.57
C TYR A 264 -4.65 -7.33 3.46
N ASN A 265 -5.35 -6.20 3.45
CA ASN A 265 -6.53 -5.97 4.30
C ASN A 265 -7.68 -6.95 3.97
N ALA A 266 -7.89 -7.27 2.69
CA ALA A 266 -8.91 -8.25 2.31
C ALA A 266 -8.56 -9.66 2.80
N THR A 267 -7.29 -10.04 2.72
CA THR A 267 -6.81 -11.35 3.18
C THR A 267 -6.86 -11.45 4.70
N GLU A 268 -6.49 -10.38 5.42
CA GLU A 268 -6.63 -10.29 6.87
C GLU A 268 -8.09 -10.49 7.33
N LEU A 269 -9.06 -9.85 6.66
CA LEU A 269 -10.48 -10.02 6.95
C LEU A 269 -11.00 -11.44 6.68
N VAL A 270 -10.45 -12.11 5.67
CA VAL A 270 -10.77 -13.53 5.37
C VAL A 270 -10.18 -14.42 6.46
N MET A 271 -8.93 -14.19 6.84
CA MET A 271 -8.21 -14.97 7.85
C MET A 271 -8.93 -15.02 9.20
N VAL A 272 -9.50 -13.89 9.62
CA VAL A 272 -10.29 -13.79 10.86
C VAL A 272 -11.52 -14.72 10.88
N GLN A 273 -12.06 -15.07 9.72
CA GLN A 273 -13.25 -15.91 9.59
C GLN A 273 -12.92 -17.36 9.22
N ASP A 274 -11.66 -17.62 8.88
CA ASP A 274 -11.20 -18.92 8.38
C ASP A 274 -11.01 -19.91 9.53
N LYS A 275 -11.58 -21.10 9.36
CA LYS A 275 -11.50 -22.24 10.30
C LYS A 275 -10.90 -23.48 9.65
N SER A 276 -10.39 -23.34 8.43
CA SER A 276 -9.68 -24.41 7.72
C SER A 276 -8.36 -24.74 8.43
N HIS A 277 -7.85 -25.94 8.18
CA HIS A 277 -6.58 -26.38 8.76
C HIS A 277 -5.43 -25.49 8.26
N ASP A 278 -4.65 -24.92 9.17
CA ASP A 278 -3.55 -23.97 8.87
C ASP A 278 -3.94 -22.84 7.91
N PHE A 279 -5.18 -22.34 7.98
CA PHE A 279 -5.67 -21.21 7.17
C PHE A 279 -5.56 -21.42 5.64
N GLN A 280 -5.69 -22.66 5.16
CA GLN A 280 -5.61 -23.01 3.73
C GLN A 280 -6.55 -22.18 2.84
N ASP A 281 -7.76 -21.88 3.31
CA ASP A 281 -8.73 -21.07 2.55
C ASP A 281 -8.23 -19.62 2.41
N THR A 282 -7.57 -19.07 3.44
CA THR A 282 -6.92 -17.76 3.41
C THR A 282 -5.77 -17.71 2.41
N TRP A 283 -4.89 -18.71 2.40
CA TRP A 283 -3.75 -18.75 1.47
C TRP A 283 -4.20 -18.94 0.02
N THR A 284 -5.23 -19.74 -0.20
CA THR A 284 -5.88 -19.88 -1.51
C THR A 284 -6.50 -18.56 -1.95
N PHE A 285 -7.15 -17.83 -1.04
CA PHE A 285 -7.69 -16.50 -1.35
C PHE A 285 -6.58 -15.51 -1.73
N LEU A 286 -5.48 -15.49 -0.97
CA LEU A 286 -4.32 -14.64 -1.22
C LEU A 286 -3.71 -14.90 -2.60
N GLU A 287 -3.45 -16.16 -2.93
CA GLU A 287 -2.91 -16.57 -4.23
C GLU A 287 -3.80 -16.10 -5.37
N ASN A 288 -5.12 -16.31 -5.26
CA ASN A 288 -6.08 -15.84 -6.24
C ASN A 288 -6.06 -14.32 -6.38
N ARG A 289 -5.94 -13.56 -5.28
CA ARG A 289 -5.91 -12.08 -5.33
C ARG A 289 -4.64 -11.56 -6.00
N ILE A 290 -3.49 -12.15 -5.71
CA ILE A 290 -2.21 -11.78 -6.34
C ILE A 290 -2.24 -12.12 -7.84
N GLY A 291 -2.71 -13.32 -8.22
CA GLY A 291 -2.84 -13.70 -9.63
C GLY A 291 -3.74 -12.74 -10.42
N ASN A 292 -4.89 -12.37 -9.86
CA ASN A 292 -5.78 -11.38 -10.48
C ASN A 292 -5.13 -10.00 -10.64
N ALA A 293 -4.35 -9.56 -9.65
CA ALA A 293 -3.59 -8.31 -9.70
C ALA A 293 -2.56 -8.31 -10.83
N MET A 294 -1.79 -9.41 -10.97
CA MET A 294 -0.79 -9.54 -12.03
C MET A 294 -1.44 -9.57 -13.42
N MET A 295 -2.54 -10.30 -13.60
CA MET A 295 -3.28 -10.32 -14.87
C MET A 295 -3.84 -8.94 -15.24
N ALA A 296 -4.37 -8.20 -14.25
CA ALA A 296 -4.87 -6.84 -14.47
C ALA A 296 -3.74 -5.90 -14.91
N ALA A 297 -2.56 -5.99 -14.28
CA ALA A 297 -1.39 -5.19 -14.65
C ALA A 297 -0.91 -5.49 -16.08
N GLN A 298 -0.83 -6.78 -16.45
CA GLN A 298 -0.44 -7.18 -17.82
C GLN A 298 -1.44 -6.70 -18.87
N THR A 299 -2.73 -6.83 -18.60
CA THR A 299 -3.79 -6.37 -19.52
C THR A 299 -3.74 -4.86 -19.73
N ALA A 300 -3.53 -4.09 -18.65
CA ALA A 300 -3.39 -2.65 -18.73
C ALA A 300 -2.19 -2.24 -19.59
N GLN A 301 -1.06 -2.93 -19.45
CA GLN A 301 0.13 -2.66 -20.25
C GLN A 301 -0.09 -2.96 -21.74
N GLN A 302 -0.68 -4.12 -22.07
CA GLN A 302 -0.97 -4.50 -23.45
C GLN A 302 -1.91 -3.49 -24.16
N VAL A 303 -2.91 -2.96 -23.45
CA VAL A 303 -3.81 -1.94 -23.99
C VAL A 303 -3.07 -0.64 -24.28
N LYS A 304 -2.15 -0.23 -23.41
CA LYS A 304 -1.32 0.97 -23.60
C LYS A 304 -0.41 0.82 -24.83
N ASP A 305 0.31 -0.29 -24.92
CA ASP A 305 1.27 -0.54 -26.01
C ASP A 305 0.54 -0.64 -27.37
N THR A 306 -0.62 -1.31 -27.40
CA THR A 306 -1.45 -1.40 -28.61
C THR A 306 -1.99 -0.03 -29.02
N GLY A 307 -2.39 0.81 -28.06
CA GLY A 307 -2.83 2.18 -28.30
C GLY A 307 -1.72 3.05 -28.89
N GLU A 308 -0.52 2.99 -28.31
CA GLU A 308 0.65 3.73 -28.80
C GLU A 308 1.06 3.27 -30.20
N ALA A 309 1.11 1.96 -30.45
CA ALA A 309 1.42 1.40 -31.76
C ALA A 309 0.40 1.83 -32.83
N LEU A 310 -0.90 1.86 -32.49
CA LEU A 310 -1.94 2.33 -33.40
C LEU A 310 -1.77 3.82 -33.73
N VAL A 311 -1.48 4.66 -32.72
CA VAL A 311 -1.23 6.09 -32.93
C VAL A 311 -0.01 6.31 -33.80
N GLN A 312 1.10 5.60 -33.53
CA GLN A 312 2.30 5.68 -34.36
C GLN A 312 2.05 5.22 -35.79
N GLY A 313 1.27 4.15 -35.99
CA GLY A 313 0.87 3.67 -37.31
C GLY A 313 0.05 4.70 -38.09
N LEU A 314 -0.91 5.36 -37.44
CA LEU A 314 -1.71 6.43 -38.04
C LEU A 314 -0.87 7.67 -38.39
N VAL A 315 0.04 8.07 -37.50
CA VAL A 315 0.96 9.19 -37.75
C VAL A 315 1.91 8.86 -38.91
N GLY A 316 2.47 7.65 -38.94
CA GLY A 316 3.31 7.18 -40.04
C GLY A 316 2.58 7.21 -41.38
N ALA A 317 1.36 6.67 -41.42
CA ALA A 317 0.50 6.72 -42.62
C ALA A 317 0.18 8.15 -43.06
N ALA A 318 -0.11 9.05 -42.11
CA ALA A 318 -0.37 10.46 -42.40
C ALA A 318 0.87 11.18 -42.96
N VAL A 319 2.06 10.91 -42.43
CA VAL A 319 3.33 11.45 -42.95
C VAL A 319 3.61 10.92 -44.35
N THR A 320 3.41 9.63 -44.60
CA THR A 320 3.58 9.03 -45.93
C THR A 320 2.60 9.64 -46.94
N LEU A 321 1.33 9.79 -46.56
CA LEU A 321 0.33 10.46 -47.39
C LEU A 321 0.73 11.92 -47.68
N LYS A 322 1.18 12.66 -46.68
CA LYS A 322 1.67 14.05 -46.83
C LYS A 322 2.86 14.15 -47.78
N ASN A 323 3.76 13.17 -47.77
CA ASN A 323 4.91 13.12 -48.67
C ASN A 323 4.51 12.74 -50.11
N LEU A 324 3.58 11.79 -50.28
CA LEU A 324 3.09 11.37 -51.60
C LEU A 324 2.23 12.43 -52.30
N THR A 325 1.49 13.26 -51.55
CA THR A 325 0.64 14.32 -52.12
C THR A 325 1.40 15.59 -52.48
N GLY A 326 2.74 15.61 -52.33
CA GLY A 326 3.57 16.74 -52.77
C GLY A 326 3.46 18.00 -51.90
N MET A 327 2.83 17.92 -50.72
CA MET A 327 2.66 19.05 -49.79
C MET A 327 3.97 19.51 -49.11
N ASN A 328 5.14 19.01 -49.55
CA ASN A 328 6.47 19.35 -49.01
C ASN A 328 7.33 20.18 -49.98
N GLN A 329 6.78 20.67 -51.10
CA GLN A 329 7.47 21.67 -51.91
C GLN A 329 7.28 23.07 -51.30
N ARG A 330 8.33 23.54 -50.62
CA ARG A 330 8.49 24.92 -50.17
C ARG A 330 8.78 25.81 -51.39
N ASN A 331 8.01 26.88 -51.56
CA ASN A 331 8.55 28.16 -52.01
C ASN A 331 9.40 28.76 -50.88
#